data_AF-R5N3R1-F1
#
_entry.id   AF-R5N3R1-F1
#
_cell.length_a   1.000
_cell.length_b   1.000
_cell.length_c   1.000
_cell.angle_alpha   90.00
_cell.angle_beta   90.00
_cell.angle_gamma   90.00
#
_symmetry.space_group_name_H-M   'P 1'
#
loop_
_entity.id
_entity.type
_entity.pdbx_description
1 polymer ?
#
loop_
_entity_poly.entity_id
_entity_poly.type
_entity_poly.pdbx_seq_one_letter_code
_entity_poly.pdbx_strand_id
1 'polypeptide(L)'
;MNSNITTYIEELNIVYQTQQATEATYRGILQNLIKALLPKVTIIHEPKRSAYGVPDYKILKNDIAISFIETKNLNDKDLKGEKEKLHKEQFDRYKSALNTIVFTDYLTFHLYENGELTSSANIANIVNQTIVPTDDKKEEAVFLKIVQTLGNANPQKITQAGKLAEIMAAKAKLIATIIGNAMSENKTDEDKNLHDKLSAFQKILVHDMDEKQFADFYAQTIVYGMFIARINDKTPKTFSRLEAASLSQALIHF
;
A
#
# COMPACT_ATOMS: atom_id res chain seq x y z
N MET A 1 -20.17 14.24 15.89
CA MET A 1 -19.83 13.06 15.11
C MET A 1 -19.91 13.37 13.63
N ASN A 2 -18.85 13.02 12.90
CA ASN A 2 -18.76 13.08 11.45
C ASN A 2 -19.94 12.33 10.82
N SER A 3 -20.58 12.91 9.80
CA SER A 3 -21.79 12.34 9.19
C SER A 3 -21.58 10.92 8.66
N ASN A 4 -20.41 10.61 8.07
CA ASN A 4 -20.12 9.27 7.58
C ASN A 4 -20.01 8.25 8.71
N ILE A 5 -19.47 8.66 9.87
CA ILE A 5 -19.36 7.79 11.05
C ILE A 5 -20.76 7.55 11.65
N THR A 6 -21.60 8.58 11.71
CA THR A 6 -22.99 8.44 12.16
C THR A 6 -23.78 7.48 11.28
N THR A 7 -23.74 7.66 9.95
CA THR A 7 -24.40 6.75 9.00
C THR A 7 -23.86 5.32 9.12
N TYR A 8 -22.55 5.16 9.28
CA TYR A 8 -21.94 3.85 9.50
C TYR A 8 -22.50 3.15 10.75
N ILE A 9 -22.60 3.86 11.88
CA ILE A 9 -23.12 3.29 13.14
C ILE A 9 -24.60 2.94 13.02
N GLU A 10 -25.38 3.77 12.31
CA GLU A 10 -26.80 3.50 12.02
C GLU A 10 -26.97 2.23 11.17
N GLU A 11 -26.19 2.08 10.10
CA GLU A 11 -26.20 0.89 9.24
C GLU A 11 -25.78 -0.37 10.01
N LEU A 12 -24.72 -0.28 10.83
CA LEU A 12 -24.32 -1.38 11.72
C LEU A 12 -25.48 -1.77 12.65
N ASN A 13 -26.15 -0.80 13.27
CA ASN A 13 -27.23 -1.07 14.21
C ASN A 13 -28.42 -1.73 13.51
N ILE A 14 -28.83 -1.24 12.34
CA ILE A 14 -29.93 -1.83 11.55
C ILE A 14 -29.66 -3.32 11.30
N VAL A 15 -28.45 -3.65 10.85
CA VAL A 15 -28.05 -5.04 10.58
C VAL A 15 -27.95 -5.84 11.88
N TYR A 16 -27.41 -5.27 12.95
CA TYR A 16 -27.30 -5.91 14.26
C TYR A 16 -28.67 -6.29 14.84
N GLN A 17 -29.68 -5.42 14.71
CA GLN A 17 -31.04 -5.70 15.19
C GLN A 17 -31.68 -6.92 14.51
N THR A 18 -31.26 -7.27 13.29
CA THR A 18 -31.80 -8.46 12.61
C THR A 18 -31.40 -9.76 13.28
N GLN A 19 -30.30 -9.78 14.05
CA GLN A 19 -29.68 -10.98 14.65
C GLN A 19 -29.37 -12.11 13.65
N GLN A 20 -29.36 -11.82 12.35
CA GLN A 20 -29.11 -12.78 11.26
C GLN A 20 -27.79 -12.50 10.52
N ALA A 21 -27.09 -11.44 10.89
CA ALA A 21 -25.90 -11.00 10.20
C ALA A 21 -24.67 -11.84 10.57
N THR A 22 -23.94 -12.29 9.55
CA THR A 22 -22.58 -12.84 9.71
C THR A 22 -21.55 -11.73 9.60
N GLU A 23 -20.30 -12.03 9.99
CA GLU A 23 -19.15 -11.11 9.87
C GLU A 23 -19.06 -10.44 8.48
N ALA A 24 -19.27 -11.21 7.40
CA ALA A 24 -19.25 -10.73 6.02
C ALA A 24 -20.24 -9.58 5.73
N THR A 25 -21.35 -9.48 6.46
CA THR A 25 -22.34 -8.41 6.27
C THR A 25 -21.78 -7.07 6.72
N TYR A 26 -21.14 -7.06 7.89
CA TYR A 26 -20.51 -5.87 8.46
C TYR A 26 -19.30 -5.40 7.65
N ARG A 27 -18.63 -6.32 6.94
CA ARG A 27 -17.54 -5.98 6.03
C ARG A 27 -17.97 -4.98 4.95
N GLY A 28 -19.10 -5.22 4.29
CA GLY A 28 -19.62 -4.28 3.27
C GLY A 28 -19.81 -2.86 3.82
N ILE A 29 -20.35 -2.75 5.03
CA ILE A 29 -20.60 -1.49 5.73
C ILE A 29 -19.29 -0.76 6.03
N LEU A 30 -18.30 -1.47 6.59
CA LEU A 30 -16.96 -0.90 6.85
C LEU A 30 -16.27 -0.44 5.56
N GLN A 31 -16.37 -1.22 4.48
CA GLN A 31 -15.80 -0.83 3.20
C GLN A 31 -16.35 0.51 2.71
N ASN A 32 -17.67 0.74 2.86
CA ASN A 32 -18.30 1.99 2.45
C ASN A 32 -17.80 3.17 3.28
N LEU A 33 -17.68 3.01 4.61
CA LEU A 33 -17.10 4.04 5.48
C LEU A 33 -15.67 4.40 5.05
N ILE A 34 -14.79 3.41 4.88
CA ILE A 34 -13.39 3.68 4.53
C ILE A 34 -13.29 4.31 3.14
N LYS A 35 -14.10 3.90 2.16
CA LYS A 35 -14.17 4.56 0.84
C LYS A 35 -14.60 6.02 0.94
N ALA A 36 -15.61 6.32 1.76
CA ALA A 36 -16.10 7.68 1.97
C ALA A 36 -15.04 8.58 2.63
N LEU A 37 -14.25 8.03 3.58
CA LEU A 37 -13.20 8.77 4.28
C LEU A 37 -11.88 8.86 3.49
N LEU A 38 -11.61 7.91 2.59
CA LEU A 38 -10.38 7.82 1.79
C LEU A 38 -10.70 7.69 0.29
N PRO A 39 -11.18 8.74 -0.39
CA PRO A 39 -11.61 8.64 -1.80
C PRO A 39 -10.46 8.41 -2.79
N LYS A 40 -9.19 8.56 -2.37
CA LYS A 40 -7.99 8.45 -3.23
C LYS A 40 -7.29 7.09 -3.14
N VAL A 41 -7.83 6.14 -2.40
CA VAL A 41 -7.25 4.79 -2.26
C VAL A 41 -8.17 3.75 -2.88
N THR A 42 -7.58 2.66 -3.36
CA THR A 42 -8.32 1.48 -3.79
C THR A 42 -8.39 0.50 -2.63
N ILE A 43 -9.58 0.01 -2.31
CA ILE A 43 -9.79 -1.01 -1.28
C ILE A 43 -10.12 -2.34 -1.98
N ILE A 44 -9.32 -3.36 -1.71
CA ILE A 44 -9.57 -4.74 -2.13
C ILE A 44 -10.04 -5.53 -0.92
N HIS A 45 -11.28 -5.99 -0.96
CA HIS A 45 -11.83 -6.99 -0.05
C HIS A 45 -11.42 -8.39 -0.51
N GLU A 46 -11.09 -9.28 0.43
CA GLU A 46 -10.65 -10.66 0.17
C GLU A 46 -9.51 -10.75 -0.87
N PRO A 47 -8.33 -10.15 -0.57
CA PRO A 47 -7.20 -10.18 -1.49
C PRO A 47 -6.71 -11.61 -1.73
N LYS A 48 -6.06 -11.84 -2.88
CA LYS A 48 -5.39 -13.12 -3.16
C LYS A 48 -4.41 -13.48 -2.03
N ARG A 49 -4.34 -14.78 -1.72
CA ARG A 49 -3.49 -15.36 -0.67
C ARG A 49 -2.05 -14.89 -0.78
N SER A 50 -1.47 -14.49 0.34
CA SER A 50 -0.08 -14.07 0.44
C SER A 50 0.66 -14.88 1.50
N ALA A 51 1.99 -14.80 1.54
CA ALA A 51 2.83 -15.60 2.44
C ALA A 51 2.52 -15.38 3.94
N TYR A 52 2.01 -14.20 4.30
CA TYR A 52 1.62 -13.85 5.68
C TYR A 52 0.14 -14.07 5.98
N GLY A 53 -0.65 -14.58 5.02
CA GLY A 53 -2.10 -14.79 5.16
C GLY A 53 -2.94 -13.88 4.25
N VAL A 54 -4.23 -13.76 4.56
CA VAL A 54 -5.20 -12.91 3.84
C VAL A 54 -5.87 -12.02 4.87
N PRO A 55 -5.38 -10.78 5.05
CA PRO A 55 -6.16 -9.77 5.75
C PRO A 55 -7.49 -9.54 5.02
N ASP A 56 -8.57 -9.26 5.74
CA ASP A 56 -9.88 -9.03 5.13
C ASP A 56 -9.86 -7.87 4.11
N TYR A 57 -9.07 -6.83 4.38
CA TYR A 57 -8.85 -5.71 3.47
C TYR A 57 -7.39 -5.43 3.19
N LYS A 58 -7.13 -5.10 1.92
CA LYS A 58 -5.89 -4.48 1.45
C LYS A 58 -6.20 -3.11 0.89
N ILE A 59 -5.51 -2.09 1.39
CA ILE A 59 -5.61 -0.71 0.91
C ILE A 59 -4.42 -0.42 0.00
N LEU A 60 -4.70 0.06 -1.20
CA LEU A 60 -3.71 0.40 -2.21
C LEU A 60 -3.72 1.89 -2.53
N LYS A 61 -2.53 2.43 -2.75
CA LYS A 61 -2.32 3.78 -3.29
C LYS A 61 -1.40 3.64 -4.50
N ASN A 62 -1.88 4.04 -5.68
CA ASN A 62 -1.18 3.87 -6.96
C ASN A 62 -0.73 2.41 -7.19
N ASP A 63 -1.64 1.45 -7.01
CA ASP A 63 -1.43 -0.01 -7.16
C ASP A 63 -0.42 -0.65 -6.18
N ILE A 64 0.04 0.11 -5.18
CA ILE A 64 0.95 -0.37 -4.14
C ILE A 64 0.17 -0.54 -2.84
N ALA A 65 0.26 -1.72 -2.22
CA ALA A 65 -0.35 -1.96 -0.92
C ALA A 65 0.36 -1.12 0.16
N ILE A 66 -0.41 -0.31 0.88
CA ILE A 66 0.10 0.60 1.92
C ILE A 66 -0.35 0.19 3.33
N SER A 67 -1.54 -0.39 3.48
CA SER A 67 -2.07 -0.77 4.79
C SER A 67 -3.15 -1.84 4.65
N PHE A 68 -3.53 -2.40 5.80
CA PHE A 68 -4.41 -3.56 5.89
C PHE A 68 -5.42 -3.40 7.02
N ILE A 69 -6.56 -4.08 6.90
CA ILE A 69 -7.53 -4.19 7.99
C ILE A 69 -7.91 -5.66 8.12
N GLU A 70 -7.90 -6.15 9.35
CA GLU A 70 -8.41 -7.47 9.73
C GLU A 70 -9.61 -7.27 10.66
N THR A 71 -10.71 -7.93 10.33
CA THR A 71 -11.96 -7.85 11.08
C THR A 71 -12.12 -9.06 12.00
N LYS A 72 -12.93 -8.85 13.04
CA LYS A 72 -13.47 -9.90 13.90
C LYS A 72 -14.98 -9.77 13.97
N ASN A 73 -15.61 -10.71 14.67
CA ASN A 73 -17.02 -10.60 14.95
C ASN A 73 -17.31 -9.31 15.70
N LEU A 74 -18.50 -8.75 15.49
CA LEU A 74 -18.96 -7.57 16.21
C LEU A 74 -18.86 -7.83 17.73
N ASN A 75 -18.30 -6.88 18.48
CA ASN A 75 -18.11 -6.96 19.93
C ASN A 75 -17.15 -8.09 20.39
N ASP A 76 -16.20 -8.47 19.53
CA ASP A 76 -15.12 -9.37 19.93
C ASP A 76 -14.21 -8.71 20.97
N LYS A 77 -13.95 -9.43 22.05
CA LYS A 77 -13.17 -8.92 23.20
C LYS A 77 -11.66 -9.09 23.01
N ASP A 78 -11.20 -9.82 21.99
CA ASP A 78 -9.78 -10.08 21.75
C ASP A 78 -9.25 -9.44 20.47
N LEU A 79 -9.33 -8.11 20.40
CA LEU A 79 -8.72 -7.31 19.33
C LEU A 79 -7.21 -7.06 19.50
N LYS A 80 -6.62 -7.56 20.58
CA LYS A 80 -5.17 -7.50 20.81
C LYS A 80 -4.49 -8.84 20.51
N GLY A 81 -5.25 -9.92 20.37
CA GLY A 81 -4.73 -11.27 20.13
C GLY A 81 -4.03 -11.86 21.36
N GLU A 82 -4.48 -11.50 22.56
CA GLU A 82 -3.87 -11.93 23.83
C GLU A 82 -4.29 -13.35 24.20
N LYS A 83 -5.40 -13.87 23.66
CA LYS A 83 -5.87 -15.23 23.95
C LYS A 83 -5.27 -16.23 22.96
N GLU A 84 -4.39 -17.09 23.49
CA GLU A 84 -3.65 -18.12 22.74
C GLU A 84 -4.52 -19.03 21.86
N LYS A 85 -5.76 -19.32 22.27
CA LYS A 85 -6.62 -20.31 21.60
C LYS A 85 -7.48 -19.77 20.45
N LEU A 86 -7.42 -18.48 20.13
CA LEU A 86 -8.31 -17.88 19.12
C LEU A 86 -7.53 -17.16 18.01
N HIS A 87 -6.82 -16.09 18.33
CA HIS A 87 -6.32 -15.15 17.31
C HIS A 87 -4.84 -14.83 17.40
N LYS A 88 -4.15 -15.25 18.47
CA LYS A 88 -2.75 -14.88 18.75
C LYS A 88 -1.80 -15.18 17.58
N GLU A 89 -1.77 -16.41 17.07
CA GLU A 89 -0.87 -16.78 15.98
C GLU A 89 -1.12 -15.98 14.69
N GLN A 90 -2.39 -15.70 14.37
CA GLN A 90 -2.76 -14.89 13.22
C GLN A 90 -2.31 -13.43 13.41
N PHE A 91 -2.55 -12.88 14.60
CA PHE A 91 -2.23 -11.48 14.92
C PHE A 91 -0.73 -11.26 14.96
N ASP A 92 0.02 -12.15 15.61
CA ASP A 92 1.47 -12.07 15.69
C ASP A 92 2.12 -12.18 14.31
N ARG A 93 1.58 -13.06 13.45
CA ARG A 93 2.02 -13.15 12.05
C ARG A 93 1.76 -11.86 11.28
N TYR A 94 0.60 -11.22 11.45
CA TYR A 94 0.32 -9.95 10.78
C TYR A 94 1.13 -8.79 11.35
N LYS A 95 1.23 -8.66 12.66
CA LYS A 95 2.03 -7.62 13.34
C LYS A 95 3.52 -7.70 12.95
N SER A 96 4.05 -8.91 12.78
CA SER A 96 5.44 -9.11 12.35
C SER A 96 5.65 -8.89 10.84
N ALA A 97 4.67 -9.25 10.02
CA ALA A 97 4.80 -9.17 8.57
C ALA A 97 4.42 -7.82 7.98
N LEU A 98 3.45 -7.10 8.56
CA LEU A 98 2.81 -5.91 7.99
C LEU A 98 3.29 -4.63 8.67
N ASN A 99 3.65 -3.63 7.86
CA ASN A 99 4.08 -2.32 8.36
C ASN A 99 2.94 -1.56 9.04
N THR A 100 1.72 -1.68 8.54
CA THR A 100 0.55 -0.96 9.05
C THR A 100 -0.70 -1.83 8.92
N ILE A 101 -1.32 -2.18 10.04
CA ILE A 101 -2.57 -2.95 10.09
C ILE A 101 -3.50 -2.42 11.17
N VAL A 102 -4.81 -2.44 10.89
CA VAL A 102 -5.85 -2.21 11.90
C VAL A 102 -6.58 -3.52 12.20
N PHE A 103 -6.76 -3.81 13.50
CA PHE A 103 -7.66 -4.85 13.97
C PHE A 103 -8.95 -4.22 14.50
N THR A 104 -10.10 -4.77 14.13
CA THR A 104 -11.38 -4.18 14.52
C THR A 104 -12.50 -5.21 14.65
N ASP A 105 -13.41 -4.96 15.61
CA ASP A 105 -14.71 -5.61 15.76
C ASP A 105 -15.84 -4.70 15.22
N TYR A 106 -15.52 -3.78 14.30
CA TYR A 106 -16.39 -2.73 13.75
C TYR A 106 -16.73 -1.57 14.70
N LEU A 107 -16.50 -1.70 16.00
CA LEU A 107 -16.80 -0.67 17.00
C LEU A 107 -15.52 -0.04 17.58
N THR A 108 -14.51 -0.88 17.79
CA THR A 108 -13.20 -0.53 18.29
C THR A 108 -12.15 -0.82 17.22
N PHE A 109 -11.17 0.07 17.10
CA PHE A 109 -10.11 0.02 16.09
C PHE A 109 -8.75 0.14 16.78
N HIS A 110 -7.90 -0.86 16.58
CA HIS A 110 -6.53 -0.86 17.08
C HIS A 110 -5.56 -0.78 15.91
N LEU A 111 -4.84 0.34 15.82
CA LEU A 111 -3.81 0.56 14.81
C LEU A 111 -2.47 0.04 15.31
N TYR A 112 -1.88 -0.86 14.53
CA TYR A 112 -0.52 -1.32 14.71
C TYR A 112 0.38 -0.79 13.58
N GLU A 113 1.51 -0.22 13.96
CA GLU A 113 2.57 0.18 13.03
C GLU A 113 3.87 -0.52 13.42
N ASN A 114 4.47 -1.24 12.47
CA ASN A 114 5.68 -2.05 12.67
C ASN A 114 5.57 -3.01 13.87
N GLY A 115 4.38 -3.56 14.09
CA GLY A 115 4.10 -4.50 15.17
C GLY A 115 3.74 -3.88 16.52
N GLU A 116 3.82 -2.55 16.67
CA GLU A 116 3.49 -1.84 17.91
C GLU A 116 2.12 -1.19 17.84
N LEU A 117 1.34 -1.25 18.93
CA LEU A 117 0.05 -0.57 19.04
C LEU A 117 0.28 0.95 19.18
N THR A 118 -0.04 1.72 18.14
CA THR A 118 0.22 3.18 18.13
C THR A 118 -1.02 4.01 18.43
N SER A 119 -2.22 3.50 18.16
CA SER A 119 -3.48 4.20 18.44
C SER A 119 -4.63 3.21 18.61
N SER A 120 -5.61 3.61 19.42
CA SER A 120 -6.85 2.86 19.65
C SER A 120 -8.01 3.83 19.67
N ALA A 121 -9.12 3.49 19.02
CA ALA A 121 -10.34 4.26 19.07
C ALA A 121 -11.58 3.36 19.26
N ASN A 122 -12.52 3.74 20.14
CA ASN A 122 -13.84 3.14 20.26
C ASN A 122 -14.91 4.15 19.81
N ILE A 123 -15.53 3.92 18.65
CA ILE A 123 -16.50 4.87 18.06
C ILE A 123 -17.96 4.56 18.41
N ALA A 124 -18.24 3.37 18.93
CA ALA A 124 -19.58 2.94 19.30
C ALA A 124 -19.55 1.83 20.36
N ASN A 125 -20.66 1.66 21.06
CA ASN A 125 -20.84 0.66 22.12
C ASN A 125 -22.19 -0.03 21.97
N ILE A 126 -22.29 -1.26 22.46
CA ILE A 126 -23.58 -1.95 22.57
C ILE A 126 -24.19 -1.66 23.93
N VAL A 127 -25.29 -0.92 23.95
CA VAL A 127 -26.06 -0.60 25.15
C VAL A 127 -27.49 -1.11 24.96
N ASN A 128 -27.97 -1.96 25.87
CA ASN A 128 -29.31 -2.55 25.80
C ASN A 128 -29.62 -3.18 24.42
N GLN A 129 -28.69 -3.99 23.90
CA GLN A 129 -28.80 -4.63 22.58
C GLN A 129 -28.95 -3.65 21.40
N THR A 130 -28.51 -2.41 21.57
CA THR A 130 -28.48 -1.39 20.50
C THR A 130 -27.07 -0.86 20.36
N ILE A 131 -26.59 -0.72 19.12
CA ILE A 131 -25.32 -0.06 18.85
C ILE A 131 -25.57 1.45 18.92
N VAL A 132 -24.89 2.12 19.86
CA VAL A 132 -24.97 3.56 20.06
C VAL A 132 -23.59 4.19 19.85
N PRO A 133 -23.51 5.39 19.25
CA PRO A 133 -22.25 6.10 19.09
C PRO A 133 -21.61 6.44 20.44
N THR A 134 -20.29 6.55 20.47
CA THR A 134 -19.58 7.11 21.61
C THR A 134 -19.87 8.62 21.75
N ASP A 135 -20.05 9.09 22.98
CA ASP A 135 -20.14 10.52 23.27
C ASP A 135 -18.75 11.18 23.40
N ASP A 136 -17.67 10.37 23.46
CA ASP A 136 -16.31 10.88 23.57
C ASP A 136 -15.78 11.35 22.21
N LYS A 137 -15.78 12.67 22.02
CA LYS A 137 -15.22 13.33 20.83
C LYS A 137 -13.73 13.02 20.60
N LYS A 138 -12.97 12.64 21.62
CA LYS A 138 -11.56 12.24 21.47
C LYS A 138 -11.45 10.93 20.72
N GLU A 139 -12.31 9.96 21.02
CA GLU A 139 -12.33 8.67 20.34
C GLU A 139 -12.62 8.83 18.84
N GLU A 140 -13.59 9.69 18.51
CA GLU A 140 -13.89 10.06 17.12
C GLU A 140 -12.67 10.67 16.42
N ALA A 141 -11.98 11.61 17.08
CA ALA A 141 -10.79 12.25 16.52
C ALA A 141 -9.64 11.26 16.32
N VAL A 142 -9.43 10.33 17.26
CA VAL A 142 -8.41 9.28 17.14
C VAL A 142 -8.77 8.31 16.01
N PHE A 143 -10.04 7.93 15.86
CA PHE A 143 -10.49 7.10 14.75
C PHE A 143 -10.21 7.75 13.39
N LEU A 144 -10.56 9.03 13.22
CA LEU A 144 -10.27 9.76 11.99
C LEU A 144 -8.76 9.80 11.70
N LYS A 145 -7.92 9.96 12.74
CA LYS A 145 -6.47 9.89 12.60
C LYS A 145 -6.01 8.48 12.17
N ILE A 146 -6.56 7.41 12.74
CA ILE A 146 -6.28 6.03 12.34
C ILE A 146 -6.60 5.83 10.86
N VAL A 147 -7.77 6.28 10.40
CA VAL A 147 -8.18 6.18 8.99
C VAL A 147 -7.24 6.99 8.08
N GLN A 148 -6.85 8.20 8.49
CA GLN A 148 -5.86 8.97 7.75
C GLN A 148 -4.49 8.29 7.69
N THR A 149 -4.05 7.64 8.76
CA THR A 149 -2.81 6.84 8.77
C THR A 149 -2.92 5.67 7.80
N LEU A 150 -4.05 4.94 7.78
CA LEU A 150 -4.27 3.87 6.81
C LEU A 150 -4.11 4.35 5.36
N GLY A 151 -4.67 5.51 4.99
CA GLY A 151 -4.59 6.06 3.63
C GLY A 151 -3.25 6.70 3.24
N ASN A 152 -2.38 6.97 4.22
CA ASN A 152 -1.08 7.60 4.02
C ASN A 152 0.10 6.75 4.51
N ALA A 153 -0.17 5.50 4.87
CA ALA A 153 0.85 4.57 5.32
C ALA A 153 1.94 4.37 4.27
N ASN A 154 3.14 4.07 4.75
CA ASN A 154 4.25 3.75 3.88
C ASN A 154 3.99 2.41 3.16
N PRO A 155 4.39 2.27 1.89
CA PRO A 155 4.31 1.01 1.18
C PRO A 155 4.81 -0.17 2.00
N GLN A 156 4.04 -1.26 1.93
CA GLN A 156 4.45 -2.54 2.49
C GLN A 156 5.77 -2.98 1.82
N LYS A 157 6.72 -3.48 2.62
CA LYS A 157 8.01 -3.95 2.08
C LYS A 157 7.77 -5.07 1.06
N ILE A 158 8.42 -4.97 -0.10
CA ILE A 158 8.40 -6.03 -1.11
C ILE A 158 9.41 -7.09 -0.67
N THR A 159 8.92 -8.25 -0.24
CA THR A 159 9.75 -9.36 0.25
C THR A 159 9.88 -10.50 -0.75
N GLN A 160 9.17 -10.44 -1.89
CA GLN A 160 9.14 -11.50 -2.90
C GLN A 160 9.81 -11.04 -4.19
N ALA A 161 10.83 -11.79 -4.64
CA ALA A 161 11.60 -11.47 -5.82
C ALA A 161 10.74 -11.35 -7.10
N GLY A 162 9.77 -12.25 -7.30
CA GLY A 162 8.86 -12.18 -8.43
C GLY A 162 8.01 -10.90 -8.43
N LYS A 163 7.51 -10.49 -7.26
CA LYS A 163 6.71 -9.27 -7.14
C LYS A 163 7.54 -8.01 -7.38
N LEU A 164 8.79 -8.02 -6.91
CA LEU A 164 9.74 -6.96 -7.20
C LEU A 164 10.00 -6.86 -8.72
N ALA A 165 10.23 -7.99 -9.38
CA ALA A 165 10.45 -8.04 -10.83
C ALA A 165 9.25 -7.50 -11.63
N GLU A 166 8.01 -7.87 -11.26
CA GLU A 166 6.79 -7.32 -11.87
C GLU A 166 6.74 -5.79 -11.78
N ILE A 167 7.04 -5.22 -10.60
CA ILE A 167 7.02 -3.78 -10.38
C ILE A 167 8.13 -3.09 -11.19
N MET A 168 9.33 -3.66 -11.20
CA MET A 168 10.47 -3.15 -11.98
C MET A 168 10.14 -3.15 -13.48
N ALA A 169 9.57 -4.23 -14.00
CA ALA A 169 9.15 -4.32 -15.41
C ALA A 169 8.09 -3.26 -15.76
N ALA A 170 7.09 -3.06 -14.89
CA ALA A 170 6.09 -2.02 -15.11
C ALA A 170 6.69 -0.61 -15.12
N LYS A 171 7.67 -0.33 -14.25
CA LYS A 171 8.40 0.96 -14.24
C LYS A 171 9.28 1.13 -15.47
N ALA A 172 10.00 0.09 -15.89
CA ALA A 172 10.80 0.12 -17.12
C ALA A 172 9.93 0.43 -18.34
N LYS A 173 8.77 -0.23 -18.47
CA LYS A 173 7.83 0.02 -19.57
C LYS A 173 7.31 1.47 -19.59
N LEU A 174 7.01 2.03 -18.43
CA LEU A 174 6.61 3.43 -18.31
C LEU A 174 7.73 4.37 -18.77
N ILE A 175 8.97 4.15 -18.31
CA ILE A 175 10.14 4.95 -18.70
C ILE A 175 10.41 4.83 -20.20
N ALA A 176 10.35 3.61 -20.75
CA ALA A 176 10.52 3.37 -22.19
C ALA A 176 9.48 4.13 -23.02
N THR A 177 8.23 4.18 -22.56
CA THR A 177 7.16 4.96 -23.21
C THR A 177 7.47 6.45 -23.19
N ILE A 178 7.94 6.98 -22.05
CA ILE A 178 8.32 8.39 -21.92
C ILE A 178 9.49 8.74 -22.85
N ILE A 179 10.54 7.90 -22.88
CA ILE A 179 11.71 8.10 -23.75
C ILE A 179 11.30 8.03 -25.22
N GLY A 180 10.52 7.02 -25.62
CA GLY A 180 10.06 6.87 -27.00
C GLY A 180 9.25 8.08 -27.46
N ASN A 181 8.38 8.62 -26.61
CA ASN A 181 7.63 9.84 -26.92
C ASN A 181 8.57 11.05 -27.06
N ALA A 182 9.53 11.22 -26.14
CA ALA A 182 10.50 12.31 -26.20
C ALA A 182 11.32 12.28 -27.50
N MET A 183 11.81 11.10 -27.89
CA MET A 183 12.53 10.89 -29.16
C MET A 183 11.64 11.16 -30.38
N SER A 184 10.37 10.73 -30.35
CA SER A 184 9.44 10.96 -31.46
C SER A 184 9.07 12.44 -31.63
N GLU A 185 8.96 13.18 -30.52
CA GLU A 185 8.63 14.60 -30.56
C GLU A 185 9.81 15.47 -31.01
N ASN A 186 11.03 15.16 -30.54
CA ASN A 186 12.28 15.82 -30.91
C ASN A 186 12.21 17.36 -30.86
N LYS A 187 11.60 17.91 -29.80
CA LYS A 187 11.33 19.35 -29.68
C LYS A 187 12.38 20.10 -28.88
N THR A 188 13.05 19.41 -27.97
CA THR A 188 14.01 20.00 -27.03
C THR A 188 15.44 19.55 -27.35
N ASP A 189 16.43 20.29 -26.85
CA ASP A 189 17.83 19.86 -26.98
C ASP A 189 18.14 18.61 -26.15
N GLU A 190 17.34 18.33 -25.11
CA GLU A 190 17.40 17.09 -24.34
C GLU A 190 16.91 15.88 -25.17
N ASP A 191 15.89 16.07 -26.02
CA ASP A 191 15.41 15.03 -26.93
C ASP A 191 16.46 14.70 -28.00
N LYS A 192 17.13 15.72 -28.55
CA LYS A 192 18.23 15.51 -29.53
C LYS A 192 19.39 14.71 -28.93
N ASN A 193 19.71 14.95 -27.66
CA ASN A 193 20.73 14.18 -26.93
C ASN A 193 20.39 12.68 -26.86
N LEU A 194 19.11 12.30 -26.84
CA LEU A 194 18.71 10.88 -26.88
C LEU A 194 19.04 10.23 -28.24
N HIS A 195 18.88 10.96 -29.35
CA HIS A 195 19.30 10.46 -30.68
C HIS A 195 20.82 10.35 -30.81
N ASP A 196 21.58 11.26 -30.21
CA ASP A 196 23.05 11.16 -30.16
C ASP A 196 23.49 9.90 -29.38
N LYS A 197 22.83 9.62 -28.26
CA LYS A 197 23.06 8.39 -27.48
C LYS A 197 22.69 7.13 -28.27
N LEU A 198 21.56 7.13 -28.98
CA LEU A 198 21.19 6.03 -29.87
C LEU A 198 22.26 5.81 -30.95
N SER A 199 22.71 6.89 -31.60
CA SER A 199 23.75 6.83 -32.64
C SER A 199 25.08 6.28 -32.10
N ALA A 200 25.44 6.64 -30.86
CA ALA A 200 26.62 6.07 -30.19
C ALA A 200 26.43 4.58 -29.90
N PHE A 201 25.26 4.17 -29.43
CA PHE A 201 24.91 2.76 -29.18
C PHE A 201 24.95 1.91 -30.45
N GLN A 202 24.45 2.44 -31.57
CA GLN A 202 24.50 1.76 -32.87
C GLN A 202 25.94 1.54 -33.35
N LYS A 203 26.84 2.50 -33.07
CA LYS A 203 28.25 2.39 -33.47
C LYS A 203 29.03 1.37 -32.64
N ILE A 204 28.71 1.26 -31.35
CA ILE A 204 29.53 0.51 -30.38
C ILE A 204 28.96 -0.89 -30.14
N LEU A 205 27.64 -1.05 -30.13
CA LEU A 205 26.99 -2.25 -29.58
C LEU A 205 26.09 -2.97 -30.58
N VAL A 206 25.07 -2.29 -31.14
CA VAL A 206 24.03 -2.93 -31.96
C VAL A 206 23.68 -2.05 -33.16
N HIS A 207 24.28 -2.33 -34.31
CA HIS A 207 24.21 -1.48 -35.50
C HIS A 207 22.79 -1.14 -35.96
N ASP A 208 21.89 -2.12 -35.92
CA ASP A 208 20.52 -2.00 -36.45
C ASP A 208 19.47 -1.67 -35.37
N MET A 209 19.88 -1.11 -34.22
CA MET A 209 18.96 -0.79 -33.13
C MET A 209 18.02 0.35 -33.51
N ASP A 210 16.71 0.12 -33.43
CA ASP A 210 15.71 1.18 -33.63
C ASP A 210 15.43 1.99 -32.36
N GLU A 211 14.69 3.10 -32.49
CA GLU A 211 14.37 4.00 -31.37
C GLU A 211 13.58 3.31 -30.25
N LYS A 212 12.70 2.37 -30.60
CA LYS A 212 11.85 1.65 -29.64
C LYS A 212 12.70 0.64 -28.85
N GLN A 213 13.57 -0.08 -29.54
CA GLN A 213 14.55 -1.00 -28.96
C GLN A 213 15.51 -0.25 -28.03
N PHE A 214 15.99 0.92 -28.47
CA PHE A 214 16.82 1.78 -27.64
C PHE A 214 16.08 2.29 -26.40
N ALA A 215 14.85 2.79 -26.54
CA ALA A 215 14.06 3.28 -25.41
C ALA A 215 13.78 2.17 -24.38
N ASP A 216 13.46 0.96 -24.83
CA ASP A 216 13.26 -0.21 -23.95
C ASP A 216 14.56 -0.63 -23.25
N PHE A 217 15.65 -0.77 -24.00
CA PHE A 217 16.97 -1.11 -23.44
C PHE A 217 17.42 -0.07 -22.40
N TYR A 218 17.38 1.21 -22.77
CA TYR A 218 17.82 2.30 -21.91
C TYR A 218 16.98 2.40 -20.63
N ALA A 219 15.66 2.20 -20.73
CA ALA A 219 14.78 2.15 -19.58
C ALA A 219 15.10 0.98 -18.64
N GLN A 220 15.35 -0.21 -19.19
CA GLN A 220 15.78 -1.38 -18.41
C GLN A 220 17.12 -1.11 -17.70
N THR A 221 18.11 -0.56 -18.40
CA THR A 221 19.41 -0.20 -17.82
C THR A 221 19.25 0.78 -16.66
N ILE A 222 18.39 1.79 -16.77
CA ILE A 222 18.09 2.74 -15.69
C ILE A 222 17.49 2.01 -14.48
N VAL A 223 16.49 1.15 -14.69
CA VAL A 223 15.80 0.44 -13.61
C VAL A 223 16.75 -0.54 -12.89
N TYR A 224 17.53 -1.31 -13.64
CA TYR A 224 18.52 -2.22 -13.04
C TYR A 224 19.66 -1.47 -12.36
N GLY A 225 20.15 -0.38 -12.95
CA GLY A 225 21.18 0.48 -12.34
C GLY A 225 20.73 1.05 -11.00
N MET A 226 19.49 1.55 -10.92
CA MET A 226 18.90 2.02 -9.65
C MET A 226 18.72 0.90 -8.62
N PHE A 227 18.33 -0.29 -9.06
CA PHE A 227 18.19 -1.43 -8.17
C PHE A 227 19.53 -1.87 -7.56
N ILE A 228 20.58 -1.97 -8.37
CA ILE A 228 21.93 -2.30 -7.91
C ILE A 228 22.48 -1.21 -6.99
N ALA A 229 22.29 0.06 -7.36
CA ALA A 229 22.67 1.18 -6.51
C ALA A 229 22.01 1.09 -5.13
N ARG A 230 20.73 0.71 -5.07
CA ARG A 230 20.01 0.53 -3.81
C ARG A 230 20.47 -0.69 -3.01
N ILE A 231 20.89 -1.78 -3.66
CA ILE A 231 21.50 -2.94 -2.95
C ILE A 231 22.83 -2.55 -2.30
N ASN A 232 23.64 -1.77 -3.00
CA ASN A 232 24.98 -1.37 -2.55
C ASN A 232 24.98 -0.15 -1.61
N ASP A 233 23.80 0.42 -1.35
CA ASP A 233 23.62 1.60 -0.51
C ASP A 233 23.82 1.28 0.98
N LYS A 234 24.79 1.95 1.61
CA LYS A 234 25.09 1.84 3.04
C LYS A 234 24.31 2.86 3.89
N THR A 235 23.61 3.80 3.26
CA THR A 235 22.86 4.90 3.90
C THR A 235 21.36 4.82 3.56
N PRO A 236 20.66 3.73 3.94
CA PRO A 236 19.31 3.45 3.44
C PRO A 236 18.24 4.50 3.78
N LYS A 237 18.50 5.36 4.77
CA LYS A 237 17.62 6.45 5.22
C LYS A 237 17.74 7.74 4.39
N THR A 238 18.79 7.91 3.59
CA THR A 238 19.09 9.18 2.89
C THR A 238 19.33 9.04 1.40
N PHE A 239 18.89 7.94 0.78
CA PHE A 239 19.16 7.63 -0.62
C PHE A 239 18.71 8.73 -1.59
N SER A 240 19.68 9.27 -2.31
CA SER A 240 19.56 10.41 -3.22
C SER A 240 19.91 10.01 -4.65
N ARG A 241 19.57 10.87 -5.61
CA ARG A 241 19.93 10.67 -7.03
C ARG A 241 21.45 10.68 -7.23
N LEU A 242 22.20 11.45 -6.45
CA LEU A 242 23.65 11.53 -6.53
C LEU A 242 24.31 10.25 -6.00
N GLU A 243 23.82 9.71 -4.87
CA GLU A 243 24.24 8.40 -4.37
C GLU A 243 23.87 7.29 -5.36
N ALA A 244 22.67 7.35 -5.96
CA ALA A 244 22.28 6.39 -6.98
C ALA A 244 23.23 6.42 -8.19
N ALA A 245 23.60 7.61 -8.66
CA ALA A 245 24.54 7.78 -9.77
C ALA A 245 25.93 7.21 -9.42
N SER A 246 26.50 7.54 -8.27
CA SER A 246 27.83 7.06 -7.86
C SER A 246 27.87 5.55 -7.63
N LEU A 247 26.81 4.98 -7.07
CA LEU A 247 26.69 3.54 -6.82
C LEU A 247 26.33 2.75 -8.08
N SER A 248 25.68 3.38 -9.07
CA SER A 248 25.41 2.81 -10.38
C SER A 248 26.60 2.90 -11.34
N GLN A 249 27.54 3.83 -11.10
CA GLN A 249 28.71 4.08 -11.96
C GLN A 249 29.65 2.88 -12.04
N ALA A 250 29.59 1.95 -11.08
CA ALA A 250 30.28 0.67 -11.15
C ALA A 250 29.79 -0.25 -12.29
N LEU A 251 28.67 0.07 -12.96
CA LEU A 251 28.09 -0.69 -14.08
C LEU A 251 28.17 0.02 -15.44
N ILE A 252 28.52 1.31 -15.49
CA ILE A 252 28.48 2.16 -16.71
C ILE A 252 29.89 2.40 -17.27
N HIS A 253 30.77 1.40 -17.16
CA HIS A 253 32.07 1.37 -17.87
C HIS A 253 32.07 0.37 -19.04
N PHE A 254 30.89 0.15 -19.62
CA PHE A 254 30.75 -0.43 -20.96
C PHE A 254 30.31 0.65 -21.94
#